data_AF-I3W2L4-F1
#
_entry.id   AF-I3W2L4-F1
#
_cell.length_a   1.000
_cell.length_b   1.000
_cell.length_c   1.000
_cell.angle_alpha   90.00
_cell.angle_beta   90.00
_cell.angle_gamma   90.00
#
_symmetry.space_group_name_H-M   'P 1'
#
loop_
_entity.id
_entity.type
_entity.pdbx_description
1 polymer ?
#
loop_
_entity_poly.entity_id
_entity_poly.type
_entity_poly.pdbx_seq_one_letter_code
_entity_poly.pdbx_strand_id
1 'polypeptide(L)'
;MVIDFLDRQKKLLSESVQIQITRPDGFDFGAWQVKIKIRDSIKNLAAPFKLPKLAHRTIHSEPEYQSAWLDDKKQIYEMGGLLIDRQWRGNMYTNGISENDNPTSVDMVRAALKEEIERVLSSPIFNA
;
A
#
# COMPACT_ATOMS: atom_id res chain seq x y z
N MET A 1 -0.29 -6.95 -27.07
CA MET A 1 0.31 -7.82 -26.04
C MET A 1 1.65 -7.30 -25.52
N VAL A 2 2.65 -6.93 -26.36
CA VAL A 2 3.89 -6.28 -25.88
C VAL A 2 3.73 -4.76 -25.70
N ILE A 3 3.01 -4.09 -26.60
CA ILE A 3 2.76 -2.64 -26.52
C ILE A 3 1.96 -2.28 -25.26
N ASP A 4 0.90 -3.04 -24.96
CA ASP A 4 0.09 -2.83 -23.74
C ASP A 4 0.90 -3.01 -22.45
N PHE A 5 1.86 -3.93 -22.45
CA PHE A 5 2.79 -4.11 -21.34
C PHE A 5 3.72 -2.90 -21.21
N LEU A 6 4.30 -2.44 -22.31
CA LEU A 6 5.18 -1.26 -22.33
C LEU A 6 4.43 0.01 -21.91
N ASP A 7 3.19 0.19 -22.33
CA ASP A 7 2.37 1.34 -21.96
C ASP A 7 1.95 1.29 -20.48
N ARG A 8 1.59 0.12 -19.96
CA ARG A 8 1.37 -0.07 -18.51
C ARG A 8 2.64 0.24 -17.71
N GLN A 9 3.80 -0.24 -18.16
CA GLN A 9 5.07 0.06 -17.50
C GLN A 9 5.38 1.56 -17.58
N LYS A 10 5.23 2.20 -18.74
CA LYS A 10 5.46 3.63 -18.92
C LYS A 10 4.55 4.49 -18.04
N LYS A 11 3.28 4.12 -17.92
CA LYS A 11 2.33 4.76 -17.01
C LYS A 11 2.75 4.58 -15.55
N LEU A 12 3.09 3.37 -15.12
CA LEU A 12 3.63 3.11 -13.77
C LEU A 12 4.91 3.91 -13.51
N LEU A 13 5.77 4.09 -14.51
CA LEU A 13 6.97 4.91 -14.44
C LEU A 13 6.65 6.43 -14.35
N SER A 14 5.47 6.87 -14.79
CA SER A 14 5.05 8.29 -14.67
C SER A 14 4.35 8.63 -13.35
N GLU A 15 3.84 7.62 -12.62
CA GLU A 15 3.13 7.84 -11.36
C GLU A 15 4.09 8.15 -10.21
N SER A 16 3.76 9.16 -9.39
CA SER A 16 4.52 9.58 -8.21
C SER A 16 4.53 8.50 -7.12
N VAL A 17 3.46 7.71 -7.01
CA VAL A 17 3.29 6.59 -6.10
C VAL A 17 3.22 5.29 -6.90
N GLN A 18 4.18 4.40 -6.68
CA GLN A 18 4.21 3.07 -7.32
C GLN A 18 3.84 2.01 -6.29
N ILE A 19 2.83 1.19 -6.60
CA ILE A 19 2.40 0.09 -5.74
C ILE A 19 2.47 -1.22 -6.51
N GLN A 20 3.30 -2.13 -6.03
CA GLN A 20 3.44 -3.48 -6.56
C GLN A 20 2.81 -4.46 -5.58
N ILE A 21 1.88 -5.27 -6.08
CA ILE A 21 1.30 -6.38 -5.33
C ILE A 21 1.56 -7.63 -6.16
N THR A 22 2.37 -8.52 -5.60
CA THR A 22 2.81 -9.74 -6.27
C THR A 22 2.63 -10.91 -5.34
N ARG A 23 2.46 -12.12 -5.88
CA ARG A 23 2.54 -13.36 -5.11
C ARG A 23 3.94 -13.96 -5.34
N PRO A 24 4.87 -13.86 -4.37
CA PRO A 24 6.17 -14.52 -4.47
C PRO A 24 6.02 -16.04 -4.58
N ASP A 25 7.05 -16.69 -5.09
CA ASP A 25 7.12 -18.15 -5.08
C ASP A 25 7.09 -18.68 -3.63
N GLY A 26 6.30 -19.72 -3.41
CA GLY A 26 6.10 -20.30 -2.08
C GLY A 26 5.03 -19.61 -1.21
N PHE A 27 4.39 -18.54 -1.69
CA PHE A 27 3.22 -17.97 -1.01
C PHE A 27 1.95 -18.76 -1.36
N ASP A 28 1.15 -19.04 -0.33
CA ASP A 28 -0.17 -19.65 -0.50
C ASP A 28 -1.08 -18.78 -1.38
N PHE A 29 -2.04 -19.42 -2.04
CA PHE A 29 -3.04 -18.68 -2.81
C PHE A 29 -3.92 -17.84 -1.86
N GLY A 30 -3.92 -16.52 -2.08
CA GLY A 30 -4.51 -15.55 -1.16
C GLY A 30 -3.48 -14.81 -0.29
N ALA A 31 -2.20 -15.18 -0.32
CA ALA A 31 -1.10 -14.42 0.28
C ALA A 31 -0.35 -13.63 -0.78
N TRP A 32 -0.05 -12.37 -0.48
CA TRP A 32 0.56 -11.43 -1.41
C TRP A 32 1.58 -10.55 -0.70
N GLN A 33 2.68 -10.25 -1.38
CA GLN A 33 3.63 -9.23 -0.97
C GLN A 33 3.24 -7.88 -1.59
N VAL A 34 3.29 -6.82 -0.77
CA VAL A 34 3.00 -5.45 -1.18
C VAL A 34 4.25 -4.59 -0.99
N LYS A 35 4.60 -3.84 -2.03
CA LYS A 35 5.69 -2.85 -2.02
C LYS A 35 5.18 -1.52 -2.52
N ILE A 36 5.41 -0.47 -1.75
CA ILE A 36 5.10 0.91 -2.11
C ILE A 36 6.43 1.65 -2.27
N LYS A 37 6.55 2.41 -3.36
CA LYS A 37 7.70 3.28 -3.61
C LYS A 37 7.23 4.63 -4.13
N ILE A 38 7.69 5.70 -3.50
CA ILE A 38 7.39 7.07 -3.89
C ILE A 38 8.58 7.60 -4.70
N ARG A 39 8.31 8.17 -5.89
CA ARG A 39 9.35 8.70 -6.78
C ARG A 39 9.87 10.06 -6.36
N ASP A 40 9.09 10.79 -5.56
CA ASP A 40 9.40 12.16 -5.14
C ASP A 40 10.79 12.29 -4.49
N SER A 41 11.32 13.51 -4.50
CA SER A 41 12.65 13.86 -4.00
C SER A 41 12.73 14.06 -2.49
N ILE A 42 11.62 13.87 -1.77
CA ILE A 42 11.54 14.02 -0.31
C ILE A 42 12.53 13.05 0.36
N LYS A 43 13.63 13.59 0.88
CA LYS A 43 14.62 12.84 1.65
C LYS A 43 14.20 12.78 3.12
N ASN A 44 14.56 11.69 3.79
CA ASN A 44 14.27 11.46 5.22
C ASN A 44 12.77 11.49 5.57
N LEU A 45 11.92 11.02 4.65
CA LEU A 45 10.50 10.88 4.90
C LEU A 45 10.26 9.77 5.94
N ALA A 46 9.70 10.13 7.08
CA ALA A 46 9.14 9.22 8.07
C ALA A 46 7.69 9.62 8.34
N ALA A 47 6.74 8.92 7.71
CA ALA A 47 5.33 9.31 7.75
C ALA A 47 4.42 8.13 8.09
N PRO A 48 3.72 8.14 9.24
CA PRO A 48 2.71 7.14 9.54
C PRO A 48 1.51 7.33 8.62
N PHE A 49 0.90 6.22 8.21
CA PHE A 49 -0.30 6.22 7.38
C PHE A 49 -1.25 5.10 7.78
N LYS A 50 -2.52 5.30 7.43
CA LYS A 50 -3.57 4.33 7.69
C LYS A 50 -3.45 3.13 6.75
N LEU A 51 -3.48 1.92 7.29
CA LEU A 51 -3.72 0.73 6.48
C LEU A 51 -5.22 0.63 6.14
N PRO A 52 -5.60 0.53 4.85
CA PRO A 52 -7.00 0.51 4.47
C PRO A 52 -7.68 -0.75 5.00
N LYS A 53 -8.85 -0.58 5.62
CA LYS A 53 -9.70 -1.68 6.08
C LYS A 53 -10.63 -2.08 4.94
N LEU A 54 -10.39 -3.23 4.35
CA LEU A 54 -11.13 -3.75 3.19
C LEU A 54 -11.75 -5.10 3.56
N ALA A 55 -12.97 -5.34 3.10
CA ALA A 55 -13.66 -6.60 3.38
C ALA A 55 -12.83 -7.78 2.85
N HIS A 56 -12.66 -8.82 3.67
CA HIS A 56 -11.95 -10.06 3.31
C HIS A 56 -10.47 -9.87 2.93
N ARG A 57 -9.86 -8.74 3.29
CA ARG A 57 -8.43 -8.48 3.12
C ARG A 57 -7.83 -8.01 4.44
N THR A 58 -6.72 -8.62 4.80
CA THR A 58 -5.92 -8.20 5.94
C THR A 58 -4.56 -7.76 5.43
N ILE A 59 -4.15 -6.54 5.79
CA ILE A 59 -2.87 -5.97 5.39
C ILE A 59 -2.03 -5.78 6.64
N HIS A 60 -0.78 -6.26 6.60
CA HIS A 60 0.19 -6.12 7.68
C HIS A 60 1.47 -5.50 7.13
N SER A 61 1.99 -4.51 7.83
CA SER A 61 3.34 -4.01 7.58
C SER A 61 4.38 -5.09 7.93
N GLU A 62 5.51 -5.08 7.24
CA GLU A 62 6.71 -5.70 7.79
C GLU A 62 7.13 -4.93 9.07
N PRO A 63 7.82 -5.57 10.04
CA PRO A 63 8.07 -4.98 11.36
C PRO A 63 8.72 -3.59 11.33
N GLU A 64 9.66 -3.37 10.41
CA GLU A 64 10.35 -2.08 10.25
C GLU A 64 9.46 -0.98 9.68
N TYR A 65 8.37 -1.34 9.00
CA TYR A 65 7.41 -0.41 8.39
C TYR A 65 6.11 -0.30 9.20
N GLN A 66 6.11 -0.74 10.44
CA GLN A 66 4.97 -0.70 11.33
C GLN A 66 4.99 0.57 12.17
N SER A 67 3.84 1.23 12.33
CA SER A 67 3.70 2.36 13.25
C SER A 67 2.29 2.43 13.82
N ALA A 68 2.13 3.18 14.90
CA ALA A 68 0.82 3.63 15.35
C ALA A 68 0.37 4.80 14.47
N TRP A 69 -0.86 4.74 13.97
CA TRP A 69 -1.50 5.82 13.24
C TRP A 69 -2.71 6.32 14.05
N LEU A 70 -2.83 7.64 14.20
CA LEU A 70 -3.95 8.26 14.92
C LEU A 70 -5.17 8.35 14.00
N ASP A 71 -6.26 7.67 14.37
CA ASP A 71 -7.57 7.89 13.75
C ASP A 71 -8.20 9.14 14.37
N ASP A 72 -8.03 10.29 13.72
CA ASP A 72 -8.54 11.58 14.21
C ASP A 72 -10.06 11.57 14.45
N LYS A 73 -10.83 10.74 13.74
CA LYS A 73 -12.29 10.68 13.95
C LYS A 73 -12.66 9.95 15.23
N LYS A 74 -11.89 8.91 15.57
CA LYS A 74 -12.14 8.07 16.74
C LYS A 74 -11.31 8.48 17.96
N GLN A 75 -10.29 9.31 17.76
CA GLN A 75 -9.32 9.69 18.79
C GLN A 75 -8.63 8.47 19.42
N ILE A 76 -8.30 7.46 18.59
CA ILE A 76 -7.59 6.25 19.01
C ILE A 76 -6.40 5.98 18.08
N TYR A 77 -5.35 5.37 18.63
CA TYR A 77 -4.26 4.84 17.83
C TYR A 77 -4.63 3.45 17.29
N GLU A 78 -4.52 3.29 15.99
CA GLU A 78 -4.64 2.00 15.31
C GLU A 78 -3.29 1.58 14.72
N MET A 79 -3.16 0.29 14.40
CA MET A 79 -2.00 -0.21 13.67
C MET A 79 -2.00 0.32 12.24
N GLY A 80 -0.92 1.00 11.86
CA GLY A 80 -0.71 1.59 10.55
C GLY A 80 0.59 1.16 9.90
N GLY A 81 0.85 1.76 8.75
CA GLY A 81 2.13 1.67 8.06
C GLY A 81 2.99 2.89 8.37
N LEU A 82 4.31 2.74 8.23
CA LEU A 82 5.29 3.80 8.29
C LEU A 82 5.99 3.87 6.95
N LEU A 83 5.80 4.97 6.21
CA LEU A 83 6.64 5.25 5.05
C LEU A 83 8.02 5.67 5.57
N ILE A 84 9.04 4.91 5.21
CA ILE A 84 10.45 5.20 5.55
C ILE A 84 11.21 5.36 4.24
N ASP A 85 11.87 6.50 4.07
CA ASP A 85 12.72 6.80 2.91
C ASP A 85 12.01 6.49 1.58
N ARG A 86 10.73 6.90 1.51
CA ARG A 86 9.84 6.77 0.34
C ARG A 86 9.45 5.33 0.04
N GLN A 87 9.57 4.43 0.99
CA GLN A 87 9.27 3.02 0.82
C GLN A 87 8.37 2.52 1.95
N TRP A 88 7.55 1.53 1.60
CA TRP A 88 6.84 0.71 2.57
C TRP A 88 6.74 -0.71 2.03
N ARG A 89 6.84 -1.69 2.92
CA ARG A 89 6.63 -3.11 2.60
C ARG A 89 5.70 -3.76 3.60
N GLY A 90 4.96 -4.74 3.11
CA GLY A 90 4.04 -5.52 3.91
C GLY A 90 3.50 -6.71 3.15
N ASN A 91 2.59 -7.42 3.82
CA ASN A 91 1.89 -8.57 3.28
C ASN A 91 0.39 -8.33 3.31
N MET A 92 -0.31 -8.86 2.33
CA MET A 92 -1.75 -8.89 2.24
C MET A 92 -2.23 -10.34 2.20
N TYR A 93 -3.27 -10.61 2.96
CA TYR A 93 -3.90 -11.92 3.05
C TYR A 93 -5.38 -11.84 2.76
N THR A 94 -5.90 -12.85 2.09
CA THR A 94 -7.34 -13.14 2.01
C THR A 94 -7.80 -13.63 3.38
N ASN A 95 -8.98 -13.16 3.82
CA ASN A 95 -9.50 -13.51 5.13
C ASN A 95 -10.99 -13.90 5.07
N GLY A 96 -11.31 -15.04 5.68
CA GLY A 96 -12.69 -15.50 5.89
C GLY A 96 -13.41 -16.06 4.66
N ILE A 97 -12.78 -16.07 3.48
CA ILE A 97 -13.31 -16.63 2.23
C ILE A 97 -12.18 -17.16 1.33
N SER A 98 -12.54 -17.94 0.31
CA SER A 98 -11.62 -18.34 -0.75
C SER A 98 -11.16 -17.14 -1.57
N GLU A 99 -9.91 -17.14 -2.04
CA GLU A 99 -9.39 -16.03 -2.85
C GLU A 99 -10.09 -15.90 -4.20
N ASN A 100 -10.58 -17.00 -4.77
CA ASN A 100 -11.36 -16.97 -6.02
C ASN A 100 -12.72 -16.27 -5.86
N ASP A 101 -13.25 -16.30 -4.64
CA ASP A 101 -14.57 -15.73 -4.32
C ASP A 101 -14.44 -14.33 -3.69
N ASN A 102 -13.23 -13.78 -3.62
CA ASN A 102 -12.99 -12.52 -2.94
C ASN A 102 -13.50 -11.33 -3.76
N PRO A 103 -14.56 -10.63 -3.31
CA PRO A 103 -15.08 -9.48 -4.05
C PRO A 103 -14.09 -8.29 -4.02
N THR A 104 -13.18 -8.26 -3.05
CA THR A 104 -12.13 -7.25 -2.96
C THR A 104 -10.93 -7.71 -3.78
N SER A 105 -10.84 -7.23 -5.02
CA SER A 105 -9.73 -7.56 -5.91
C SER A 105 -8.41 -6.93 -5.47
N VAL A 106 -7.30 -7.49 -5.94
CA VAL A 106 -5.95 -6.92 -5.75
C VAL A 106 -5.88 -5.47 -6.25
N ASP A 107 -6.61 -5.15 -7.32
CA ASP A 107 -6.64 -3.80 -7.89
C ASP A 107 -7.38 -2.80 -6.99
N MET A 108 -8.45 -3.23 -6.31
CA MET A 108 -9.14 -2.40 -5.31
C MET A 108 -8.24 -2.09 -4.11
N VAL A 109 -7.47 -3.09 -3.66
CA VAL A 109 -6.48 -2.90 -2.59
C VAL A 109 -5.41 -1.91 -3.04
N ARG A 110 -4.90 -2.05 -4.26
CA ARG A 110 -3.91 -1.12 -4.83
C ARG A 110 -4.43 0.31 -4.84
N ALA A 111 -5.68 0.52 -5.28
CA ALA A 111 -6.31 1.83 -5.30
C ALA A 111 -6.47 2.42 -3.89
N ALA A 112 -6.94 1.63 -2.93
CA ALA A 112 -7.11 2.08 -1.55
C ALA A 112 -5.78 2.45 -0.87
N LEU A 113 -4.72 1.66 -1.08
CA LEU A 113 -3.39 2.02 -0.60
C LEU A 113 -2.88 3.29 -1.26
N LYS A 114 -3.09 3.45 -2.58
CA LYS A 114 -2.66 4.65 -3.29
C LYS A 114 -3.32 5.91 -2.73
N GLU A 115 -4.62 5.86 -2.47
CA GLU A 115 -5.36 6.98 -1.87
C GLU A 115 -4.80 7.38 -0.50
N GLU A 116 -4.53 6.42 0.38
CA GLU A 116 -3.99 6.72 1.72
C GLU A 116 -2.56 7.31 1.64
N ILE A 117 -1.74 6.86 0.69
CA ILE A 117 -0.39 7.41 0.48
C ILE A 117 -0.47 8.82 -0.12
N GLU A 118 -1.34 9.06 -1.09
CA GLU A 118 -1.55 10.39 -1.67
C GLU A 118 -2.10 11.38 -0.64
N ARG A 119 -2.95 10.94 0.29
CA ARG A 119 -3.41 11.73 1.44
C ARG A 119 -2.25 12.15 2.34
N VAL A 120 -1.32 11.24 2.61
CA VAL A 120 -0.11 11.55 3.40
C VAL A 120 0.73 12.57 2.66
N LEU A 121 1.00 12.38 1.37
CA LEU A 121 1.86 13.26 0.58
C LEU A 121 1.25 14.64 0.32
N SER A 122 -0.07 14.76 0.28
CA SER A 122 -0.77 16.04 0.20
C SER A 122 -0.86 16.78 1.54
N SER A 123 -0.42 16.16 2.65
CA SER A 123 -0.42 16.81 3.96
C SER A 123 0.50 18.04 3.95
N PRO A 124 0.11 19.14 4.62
CA PRO A 124 0.92 20.35 4.72
C PRO A 124 2.33 20.11 5.28
N ILE A 125 2.50 19.05 6.07
CA ILE A 125 3.78 18.68 6.71
C ILE A 125 4.85 18.33 5.67
N PHE A 126 4.45 17.83 4.48
CA PHE A 126 5.37 17.38 3.43
C PHE A 126 5.43 18.30 2.20
N ASN A 127 4.60 19.35 2.17
CA ASN A 127 4.57 20.35 1.10
C ASN A 127 5.15 21.72 1.53
N ALA A 128 5.95 21.73 2.61
CA ALA A 128 6.60 22.92 3.18
C ALA A 128 8.06 23.08 2.71
#